data_AF-A0A9D5LNS3-F1
#
_entry.id   AF-A0A9D5LNS3-F1
#
_cell.length_a   1.000
_cell.length_b   1.000
_cell.length_c   1.000
_cell.angle_alpha   90.00
_cell.angle_beta   90.00
_cell.angle_gamma   90.00
#
_symmetry.space_group_name_H-M   'P 1'
#
loop_
_entity.id
_entity.type
_entity.pdbx_description
1 polymer ?
#
loop_
_entity_poly.entity_id
_entity_poly.type
_entity_poly.pdbx_seq_one_letter_code
_entity_poly.pdbx_strand_id
1 'polypeptide(L)'
;MLIFSSSTLRTLSLLALLVGIDYVCVLAAILADLRSGVLKARRTDTPRTSRGLRRTVEKAARYYVTLFAMSVIDALALASAFYLRAVVGWEFPPFPLFTTLGAAGLCGIELKSVYENSREKGDYDTVARTLRRMLTDADFRSRLLDMLR
;
A
#
# COMPACT_ATOMS: atom_id res chain seq x y z
N MET A 1 32.76 28.28 13.88
CA MET A 1 32.96 27.11 13.02
C MET A 1 31.61 26.70 12.48
N LEU A 2 31.33 27.00 11.20
CA LEU A 2 30.03 26.77 10.56
C LEU A 2 29.70 25.28 10.58
N ILE A 3 28.70 24.87 11.36
CA ILE A 3 28.24 23.48 11.52
C ILE A 3 27.64 22.93 10.22
N PHE A 4 27.30 23.80 9.26
CA PHE A 4 26.76 23.44 7.95
C PHE A 4 27.82 23.61 6.86
N SER A 5 28.62 22.57 6.64
CA SER A 5 29.38 22.43 5.39
C SER A 5 28.40 22.21 4.22
N SER A 6 28.77 22.65 3.01
CA SER A 6 28.02 22.37 1.79
C SER A 6 27.76 20.87 1.58
N SER A 7 28.67 20.03 2.09
CA SER A 7 28.52 18.57 2.09
C SER A 7 27.37 18.10 3.00
N THR A 8 27.30 18.59 4.24
CA THR A 8 26.24 18.28 5.20
C THR A 8 24.87 18.69 4.66
N LEU A 9 24.77 19.88 4.07
CA LEU A 9 23.51 20.36 3.46
C LEU A 9 23.05 19.46 2.32
N ARG A 10 23.97 19.01 1.46
CA ARG A 10 23.66 18.04 0.40
C ARG A 10 23.18 16.71 0.96
N THR A 11 23.81 16.21 2.02
CA THR A 11 23.37 14.96 2.66
C THR A 11 21.97 15.10 3.25
N LEU A 12 21.70 16.18 3.98
CA LEU A 12 20.37 16.44 4.55
C LEU A 12 19.30 16.58 3.48
N SER A 13 19.59 17.26 2.35
CA SER A 13 18.63 17.40 1.26
C SER A 13 18.31 16.07 0.57
N LEU A 14 19.31 15.19 0.39
CA LEU A 14 19.09 13.85 -0.15
C LEU A 14 18.28 12.96 0.80
N LEU A 15 18.51 13.03 2.10
CA LEU A 15 17.74 12.28 3.10
C LEU A 15 16.29 12.79 3.17
N ALA A 16 16.09 14.10 3.12
CA ALA A 16 14.76 14.70 3.06
C ALA A 16 14.01 14.31 1.77
N LEU A 17 14.71 14.27 0.62
CA LEU A 17 14.15 13.80 -0.64
C LEU A 17 13.75 12.32 -0.56
N LEU A 18 14.58 11.47 0.04
CA LEU A 18 14.27 10.06 0.24
C LEU A 18 13.01 9.87 1.09
N VAL A 19 12.91 10.57 2.23
CA VAL A 19 11.70 10.57 3.06
C VAL A 19 10.49 11.07 2.27
N GLY A 20 10.65 12.12 1.45
CA GLY A 20 9.59 12.61 0.57
C GLY A 20 9.11 11.55 -0.43
N ILE A 21 10.04 10.80 -1.03
CA ILE A 21 9.73 9.68 -1.93
C ILE A 21 8.96 8.58 -1.19
N ASP A 22 9.36 8.21 0.02
CA ASP A 22 8.67 7.22 0.86
C ASP A 22 7.20 7.58 1.07
N TYR A 23 6.91 8.85 1.39
CA TYR A 23 5.54 9.34 1.56
C TYR A 23 4.71 9.31 0.26
N VAL A 24 5.33 9.63 -0.87
CA VAL A 24 4.69 9.59 -2.19
C VAL A 24 4.42 8.14 -2.62
N CYS A 25 5.33 7.21 -2.34
CA CYS A 25 5.15 5.79 -2.62
C CYS A 25 3.94 5.22 -1.85
N VAL A 26 3.81 5.54 -0.56
CA VAL A 26 2.66 5.14 0.24
C VAL A 26 1.36 5.74 -0.32
N LEU A 27 1.37 7.01 -0.74
CA LEU A 27 0.21 7.62 -1.41
C LEU A 27 -0.18 6.85 -2.67
N ALA A 28 0.81 6.59 -3.53
CA ALA A 28 0.60 5.91 -4.79
C ALA A 28 0.02 4.50 -4.58
N ALA A 29 0.49 3.79 -3.54
CA ALA A 29 -0.03 2.48 -3.16
C ALA A 29 -1.50 2.54 -2.72
N ILE A 30 -1.86 3.49 -1.84
CA ILE A 30 -3.26 3.71 -1.41
C ILE A 30 -4.15 4.08 -2.60
N LEU A 31 -3.67 4.92 -3.52
CA LEU A 31 -4.42 5.30 -4.72
C LEU A 31 -4.60 4.12 -5.69
N ALA A 32 -3.59 3.25 -5.81
CA ALA A 32 -3.68 2.02 -6.58
C ALA A 32 -4.72 1.05 -5.99
N ASP A 33 -4.76 0.89 -4.66
CA ASP A 33 -5.79 0.12 -3.96
C ASP A 33 -7.18 0.68 -4.18
N LEU A 34 -7.36 2.00 -4.01
CA LEU A 34 -8.64 2.67 -4.26
C LEU A 34 -9.09 2.47 -5.72
N ARG A 35 -8.18 2.64 -6.69
CA ARG A 35 -8.49 2.43 -8.11
C ARG A 35 -8.91 0.98 -8.37
N SER A 36 -8.22 0.00 -7.78
CA SER A 36 -8.57 -1.42 -7.90
C SER A 36 -9.97 -1.70 -7.34
N GLY A 37 -10.27 -1.22 -6.14
CA GLY A 37 -11.59 -1.34 -5.52
C GLY A 37 -12.70 -0.64 -6.31
N VAL A 38 -12.41 0.51 -6.90
CA VAL A 38 -13.34 1.22 -7.81
C VAL A 38 -13.56 0.42 -9.09
N LEU A 39 -12.53 -0.14 -9.73
CA LEU A 39 -12.74 -0.94 -10.94
C LEU A 39 -13.57 -2.19 -10.64
N LYS A 40 -13.36 -2.81 -9.47
CA LYS A 40 -14.14 -3.96 -8.99
C LYS A 40 -15.61 -3.62 -8.79
N ALA A 41 -15.93 -2.58 -8.02
CA ALA A 41 -17.33 -2.22 -7.73
C ALA A 41 -18.13 -1.82 -8.99
N ARG A 42 -17.48 -1.31 -10.06
CA ARG A 42 -18.15 -1.06 -11.35
C ARG A 42 -18.60 -2.35 -12.04
N ARG A 43 -17.85 -3.45 -11.86
CA ARG A 43 -18.09 -4.72 -12.54
C ARG A 43 -19.17 -5.56 -11.86
N THR A 44 -19.28 -5.45 -10.53
CA THR A 44 -20.21 -6.24 -9.70
C THR A 44 -21.55 -5.55 -9.47
N ASP A 45 -21.82 -4.41 -10.13
CA ASP A 45 -23.02 -3.57 -9.96
C ASP A 45 -23.35 -3.19 -8.49
N THR A 46 -22.36 -3.26 -7.61
CA THR A 46 -22.51 -2.86 -6.21
C THR A 46 -22.65 -1.34 -6.09
N PRO A 47 -23.60 -0.84 -5.28
CA PRO A 47 -23.85 0.59 -5.14
C PRO A 47 -22.62 1.33 -4.63
N ARG A 48 -22.25 2.39 -5.35
CA ARG A 48 -21.07 3.21 -5.05
C ARG A 48 -21.39 4.22 -3.97
N THR A 49 -21.25 3.80 -2.72
CA THR A 49 -21.45 4.70 -1.58
C THR A 49 -20.15 5.43 -1.21
N SER A 50 -20.25 6.59 -0.57
CA SER A 50 -19.12 7.37 -0.05
C SER A 50 -18.29 6.61 1.00
N ARG A 51 -18.78 5.48 1.51
CA ARG A 51 -18.10 4.62 2.49
C ARG A 51 -16.72 4.16 2.02
N GLY A 52 -16.59 3.80 0.73
CA GLY A 52 -15.29 3.34 0.18
C GLY A 52 -14.22 4.43 0.26
N LEU A 53 -14.57 5.66 -0.15
CA LEU A 53 -13.66 6.80 -0.09
C LEU A 53 -13.31 7.19 1.34
N ARG A 54 -14.29 7.19 2.27
CA ARG A 54 -14.04 7.42 3.71
C ARG A 54 -13.05 6.41 4.28
N ARG A 55 -13.19 5.12 3.93
CA ARG A 55 -12.25 4.07 4.35
C ARG A 55 -10.83 4.33 3.84
N THR A 56 -10.68 4.79 2.60
CA THR A 56 -9.37 5.17 2.05
C THR A 56 -8.76 6.39 2.76
N VAL A 57 -9.57 7.41 3.08
CA VAL A 57 -9.10 8.59 3.83
C VAL A 57 -8.65 8.19 5.24
N GLU A 58 -9.42 7.35 5.94
CA GLU A 58 -9.03 6.83 7.26
C GLU A 58 -7.75 5.99 7.19
N LYS A 59 -7.57 5.19 6.14
CA LYS A 59 -6.35 4.43 5.87
C LYS A 59 -5.17 5.38 5.68
N ALA A 60 -5.30 6.40 4.83
CA ALA A 60 -4.27 7.40 4.60
C ALA A 60 -3.89 8.16 5.89
N ALA A 61 -4.88 8.58 6.68
CA ALA A 61 -4.65 9.25 7.96
C ALA A 61 -3.81 8.38 8.91
N ARG A 62 -4.20 7.10 9.09
CA ARG A 62 -3.43 6.16 9.92
C ARG A 62 -2.02 5.94 9.38
N TYR A 63 -1.88 5.72 8.08
CA TYR A 63 -0.59 5.41 7.46
C TYR A 63 0.37 6.58 7.55
N TYR A 64 -0.09 7.81 7.34
CA TYR A 64 0.76 8.99 7.48
C TYR A 64 1.12 9.32 8.92
N VAL A 65 0.23 9.08 9.89
CA VAL A 65 0.58 9.22 11.31
C VAL A 65 1.67 8.20 11.69
N THR A 66 1.55 6.96 11.24
CA THR A 66 2.58 5.93 11.46
C THR A 66 3.91 6.32 10.82
N LEU A 67 3.90 6.73 9.55
CA LEU A 67 5.10 7.10 8.81
C LEU A 67 5.76 8.37 9.38
N PHE A 68 4.96 9.31 9.90
CA PHE A 68 5.44 10.48 10.61
C PHE A 68 6.14 10.10 11.91
N ALA A 69 5.55 9.22 12.71
CA ALA A 69 6.21 8.73 13.92
C ALA A 69 7.56 8.07 13.61
N MET A 70 7.64 7.27 12.54
CA MET A 70 8.90 6.68 12.09
C MET A 70 9.91 7.74 11.62
N SER A 71 9.47 8.79 10.94
CA SER A 71 10.33 9.90 10.51
C SER A 71 10.91 10.68 11.68
N VAL A 72 10.15 10.82 12.77
CA VAL A 72 10.66 11.42 14.01
C VAL A 72 11.76 10.54 14.62
N ILE A 73 11.57 9.22 14.64
CA ILE A 73 12.59 8.28 15.14
C ILE A 73 13.87 8.37 14.29
N ASP A 74 13.75 8.41 12.95
CA ASP A 74 14.90 8.57 12.07
C ASP A 74 15.60 9.92 12.24
N ALA A 75 14.86 11.00 12.47
CA ALA A 75 15.45 12.30 12.75
C ALA A 75 16.28 12.28 14.04
N LEU A 76 15.81 11.58 15.08
CA LEU A 76 16.55 11.38 16.32
C LEU A 76 17.81 10.52 16.10
N ALA A 77 17.69 9.43 15.34
CA ALA A 77 18.83 8.56 15.00
C ALA A 77 19.88 9.31 14.18
N LEU A 78 19.44 10.13 13.22
CA LEU A 78 20.30 10.94 12.38
C LEU A 78 21.03 12.02 13.19
N ALA A 79 20.32 12.73 14.08
CA ALA A 79 20.93 13.70 14.98
C ALA A 79 22.00 13.04 15.87
N SER A 80 21.71 11.83 16.38
CA SER A 80 22.65 11.04 17.17
C SER A 80 23.89 10.64 16.37
N ALA A 81 23.71 10.23 15.11
CA ALA A 81 24.82 9.89 14.21
C ALA A 81 25.71 11.10 13.91
N PHE A 82 25.12 12.29 13.69
CA PHE A 82 25.89 13.52 13.50
C PHE A 82 26.67 13.91 14.76
N TYR A 83 26.06 13.79 15.94
CA TYR A 83 26.72 14.04 17.22
C TYR A 83 27.91 13.09 17.44
N LEU A 84 27.71 11.78 17.25
CA LEU A 84 28.76 10.77 17.38
C LEU A 84 29.93 11.02 16.41
N ARG A 85 29.64 11.43 15.18
CA ARG A 85 30.67 11.80 14.21
C ARG A 85 31.47 13.01 14.68
N ALA A 86 30.80 14.04 15.20
CA ALA A 86 31.45 15.27 15.66
C ALA A 86 32.31 15.06 16.91
N VAL A 87 31.88 14.19 17.83
CA VAL A 87 32.54 14.02 19.15
C VAL A 87 33.53 12.87 19.17
N VAL A 88 33.17 11.73 18.56
CA VAL A 88 33.92 10.47 18.67
C VAL A 88 34.61 10.12 17.33
N GLY A 89 34.34 10.87 16.26
CA GLY A 89 34.86 10.56 14.92
C GLY A 89 34.25 9.28 14.32
N TRP A 90 33.19 8.74 14.93
CA TRP A 90 32.54 7.53 14.43
C TRP A 90 31.73 7.86 13.16
N GLU A 91 32.10 7.23 12.05
CA GLU A 91 31.38 7.36 10.79
C GLU A 91 30.27 6.32 10.65
N PHE A 92 29.06 6.64 11.12
CA PHE A 92 27.87 5.86 10.83
C PHE A 92 27.15 6.44 9.59
N PRO A 93 26.73 5.60 8.61
CA PRO A 93 26.00 6.07 7.44
C PRO A 93 24.64 6.66 7.84
N PRO A 94 24.34 7.92 7.47
CA PRO A 94 23.03 8.50 7.75
C PRO A 94 21.99 7.92 6.79
N PHE A 95 20.96 7.26 7.33
CA PHE A 95 19.88 6.64 6.54
C PHE A 95 18.57 6.60 7.35
N PRO A 96 17.41 6.98 6.76
CA PRO A 96 16.11 6.96 7.45
C PRO A 96 15.52 5.54 7.46
N LEU A 97 16.12 4.67 8.26
CA LEU A 97 15.81 3.25 8.28
C LEU A 97 14.34 2.96 8.58
N PHE A 98 13.77 3.60 9.60
CA PHE A 98 12.43 3.27 10.08
C PHE A 98 11.36 3.73 9.10
N THR A 99 11.49 4.94 8.55
CA THR A 99 10.56 5.50 7.56
C THR A 99 10.57 4.69 6.28
N THR A 100 11.74 4.33 5.76
CA THR A 100 11.82 3.54 4.53
C THR A 100 11.26 2.13 4.73
N LEU A 101 11.53 1.47 5.86
CA LEU A 101 10.92 0.18 6.19
C LEU A 101 9.40 0.30 6.39
N GLY A 102 8.95 1.35 7.06
CA GLY A 102 7.53 1.65 7.24
C GLY A 102 6.81 1.85 5.91
N ALA A 103 7.37 2.66 5.02
CA ALA A 103 6.84 2.89 3.69
C ALA A 103 6.77 1.60 2.87
N ALA A 104 7.84 0.80 2.88
CA ALA A 104 7.88 -0.49 2.20
C ALA A 104 6.80 -1.45 2.74
N GLY A 105 6.64 -1.55 4.06
CA GLY A 105 5.63 -2.37 4.71
C GLY A 105 4.20 -1.93 4.35
N LEU A 106 3.92 -0.63 4.43
CA LEU A 106 2.62 -0.06 4.07
C LEU A 106 2.30 -0.27 2.58
N CYS A 107 3.28 -0.06 1.69
CA CYS A 107 3.12 -0.35 0.26
C CYS A 107 2.84 -1.83 0.02
N GLY A 108 3.51 -2.73 0.75
CA GLY A 108 3.27 -4.17 0.68
C GLY A 108 1.85 -4.57 1.09
N ILE A 109 1.29 -3.96 2.13
CA ILE A 109 -0.09 -4.19 2.57
C ILE A 109 -1.08 -3.81 1.46
N GLU A 110 -0.91 -2.64 0.85
CA GLU A 110 -1.76 -2.18 -0.25
C GLU A 110 -1.60 -3.03 -1.51
N LEU A 111 -0.38 -3.42 -1.85
CA LEU A 111 -0.12 -4.32 -2.97
C LEU A 111 -0.85 -5.67 -2.79
N LYS A 112 -0.83 -6.22 -1.57
CA LYS A 112 -1.59 -7.44 -1.24
C LYS A 112 -3.10 -7.22 -1.41
N SER A 113 -3.63 -6.10 -0.92
CA SER A 113 -5.05 -5.73 -1.10
C SER A 113 -5.45 -5.63 -2.59
N VAL A 114 -4.60 -5.02 -3.42
CA VAL A 114 -4.79 -4.95 -4.88
C VAL A 114 -4.80 -6.35 -5.49
N TYR A 115 -3.87 -7.22 -5.09
CA TYR A 115 -3.78 -8.59 -5.58
C TYR A 115 -5.04 -9.39 -5.24
N GLU A 116 -5.54 -9.32 -4.02
CA GLU A 116 -6.78 -9.97 -3.58
C GLU A 116 -7.98 -9.50 -4.42
N ASN A 117 -8.10 -8.19 -4.64
CA ASN A 117 -9.14 -7.62 -5.50
C ASN A 117 -9.07 -8.07 -6.96
N SER A 118 -7.87 -8.41 -7.45
CA SER A 118 -7.67 -8.90 -8.83
C SER A 118 -8.02 -10.38 -9.00
N ARG A 119 -7.79 -11.21 -7.97
CA ARG A 119 -7.97 -12.67 -8.02
C ARG A 119 -9.42 -13.11 -7.98
N GLU A 120 -10.29 -12.41 -7.25
CA GLU A 120 -11.74 -12.71 -7.24
C GLU A 120 -12.33 -12.77 -8.66
N LYS A 121 -11.78 -12.00 -9.61
CA LYS A 121 -12.17 -12.04 -11.02
C LYS A 121 -12.03 -13.44 -11.65
N GLY A 122 -10.97 -14.16 -11.30
CA GLY A 122 -10.67 -15.48 -11.87
C GLY A 122 -11.64 -16.56 -11.42
N ASP A 123 -12.14 -16.46 -10.18
CA ASP A 123 -12.98 -17.50 -9.59
C ASP A 123 -14.44 -17.35 -10.01
N TYR A 124 -15.02 -16.14 -9.95
CA TYR A 124 -16.40 -15.91 -10.38
C TYR A 124 -16.63 -16.15 -11.88
N ASP A 125 -15.72 -15.69 -12.75
CA ASP A 125 -15.83 -15.95 -14.19
C ASP A 125 -15.71 -17.46 -14.50
N THR A 126 -14.95 -18.21 -13.70
CA THR A 126 -14.78 -19.65 -13.87
C THR A 126 -15.97 -20.42 -13.32
N VAL A 127 -16.48 -20.06 -12.14
CA VAL A 127 -17.71 -20.63 -11.55
C VAL A 127 -18.92 -20.33 -12.45
N ALA A 128 -19.08 -19.09 -12.92
CA ALA A 128 -20.18 -18.71 -13.81
C ALA A 128 -20.12 -19.49 -15.14
N ARG A 129 -18.93 -19.65 -15.73
CA ARG A 129 -18.77 -20.47 -16.95
C ARG A 129 -19.09 -21.95 -16.72
N THR A 130 -18.68 -22.51 -15.58
CA THR A 130 -18.96 -23.91 -15.22
C THR A 130 -20.44 -24.12 -14.96
N LEU A 131 -21.09 -23.24 -14.18
CA LEU A 131 -22.54 -23.27 -13.96
C LEU A 131 -23.32 -23.14 -15.26
N ARG A 132 -22.91 -22.22 -16.15
CA ARG A 132 -23.56 -22.06 -17.45
C ARG A 132 -23.42 -23.34 -18.28
N ARG A 133 -22.24 -23.96 -18.32
CA ARG A 133 -22.04 -25.25 -18.98
C ARG A 133 -22.94 -26.35 -18.42
N MET A 134 -23.03 -26.48 -17.10
CA MET A 134 -23.92 -27.45 -16.45
C MET A 134 -25.40 -27.19 -16.78
N LEU A 135 -25.86 -25.95 -16.77
CA LEU A 135 -27.25 -25.61 -17.12
C LEU A 135 -27.58 -25.80 -18.61
N THR A 136 -26.58 -25.69 -19.50
CA THR A 136 -26.79 -25.89 -20.94
C THR A 136 -26.72 -27.36 -21.34
N ASP A 137 -26.23 -28.23 -20.44
CA ASP A 137 -26.20 -29.67 -20.65
C ASP A 137 -27.63 -30.23 -20.54
N ALA A 138 -28.13 -30.79 -21.63
CA ALA A 138 -29.49 -31.31 -21.74
C ALA A 138 -29.75 -32.44 -20.72
N ASP A 139 -28.70 -33.23 -20.40
CA ASP A 139 -28.80 -34.38 -19.49
C ASP A 139 -28.77 -33.97 -18.01
N PHE A 140 -28.08 -32.87 -17.70
CA PHE A 140 -28.13 -32.28 -16.36
C PHE A 140 -29.48 -31.58 -16.12
N ARG A 141 -29.97 -30.86 -17.13
CA ARG A 141 -31.25 -30.15 -17.06
C ARG A 141 -32.43 -31.09 -16.86
N SER A 142 -32.45 -32.24 -17.52
CA SER A 142 -33.51 -33.26 -17.36
C SER A 142 -33.55 -33.80 -15.93
N ARG A 143 -32.39 -34.18 -15.37
CA ARG A 143 -32.28 -34.70 -14.00
C ARG A 143 -32.70 -33.69 -12.92
N LEU A 144 -32.41 -32.41 -13.14
CA LEU A 144 -32.79 -31.34 -12.20
C LEU A 144 -34.32 -31.13 -12.19
N LEU A 145 -34.95 -31.25 -13.36
CA LEU A 145 -36.41 -31.18 -13.48
C LEU A 145 -37.10 -32.41 -12.88
N ASP A 146 -36.48 -33.58 -12.94
CA ASP A 146 -37.00 -34.80 -12.31
C ASP A 146 -36.90 -34.76 -10.77
N MET A 147 -35.90 -34.06 -10.20
CA MET A 147 -35.79 -33.86 -8.75
C MET A 147 -36.78 -32.82 -8.18
N LEU A 148 -37.34 -31.95 -9.04
CA LEU A 148 -38.29 -30.90 -8.65
C LEU A 148 -39.77 -31.34 -8.83
N ARG A 149 -40.01 -32.56 -9.30
CA ARG A 149 -41.33 -33.20 -9.38
C ARG A 149 -41.54 -34.13 -8.20
#